data_AF-A0A519UV00-F1
#
_entry.id   AF-A0A519UV00-F1
#
_cell.length_a   1.000
_cell.length_b   1.000
_cell.length_c   1.000
_cell.angle_alpha   90.00
_cell.angle_beta   90.00
_cell.angle_gamma   90.00
#
_symmetry.space_group_name_H-M   'P 1'
#
loop_
_entity.id
_entity.type
_entity.pdbx_description
1 polymer ?
#
loop_
_entity_poly.entity_id
_entity_poly.type
_entity_poly.pdbx_seq_one_letter_code
_entity_poly.pdbx_strand_id
1 'polypeptide(L)'
;MRYFNLYSSILITKGANRILISDLQRNNSELQSLELYEIIDEFKTNSIEEVFAFYDDESKEIAQEYLGFLLEKEYGFISDGDWDRNFGPLSLEYVDYSNISNLFIERNELAIPTNLIQSIDNLQISHLVIY
;
A
#
# COMPACT_ATOMS: atom_id res chain seq x y z
N MET A 1 20.36 -8.40 -14.26
CA MET A 1 20.21 -7.45 -13.14
C MET A 1 19.02 -7.91 -12.34
N ARG A 2 19.18 -7.94 -11.03
CA ARG A 2 18.17 -8.41 -10.08
C ARG A 2 17.47 -7.22 -9.45
N TYR A 3 16.18 -7.34 -9.19
CA TYR A 3 15.39 -6.28 -8.57
C TYR A 3 14.70 -6.83 -7.33
N PHE A 4 14.61 -6.01 -6.29
CA PHE A 4 13.83 -6.33 -5.11
C PHE A 4 12.44 -5.72 -5.25
N ASN A 5 11.40 -6.55 -5.11
CA ASN A 5 10.01 -6.15 -5.23
C ASN A 5 9.32 -6.29 -3.88
N LEU A 6 8.83 -5.19 -3.34
CA LEU A 6 8.02 -5.19 -2.13
C LEU A 6 6.62 -5.72 -2.45
N TYR A 7 6.07 -6.60 -1.61
CA TYR A 7 4.69 -7.04 -1.80
C TYR A 7 3.71 -5.88 -1.61
N SER A 8 2.64 -5.88 -2.39
CA SER A 8 1.62 -4.83 -2.40
C SER A 8 0.83 -4.72 -1.08
N SER A 9 0.87 -5.75 -0.24
CA SER A 9 0.28 -5.80 1.11
C SER A 9 1.20 -5.25 2.20
N ILE A 10 2.45 -4.92 1.88
CA ILE A 10 3.40 -4.34 2.83
C ILE A 10 3.37 -2.82 2.69
N LEU A 11 2.91 -2.15 3.74
CA LEU A 11 2.88 -0.70 3.81
C LEU A 11 3.99 -0.17 4.70
N ILE A 12 4.70 0.86 4.23
CA ILE A 12 5.78 1.50 4.96
C ILE A 12 5.38 2.93 5.28
N THR A 13 5.25 3.22 6.57
CA THR A 13 4.96 4.57 7.07
C THR A 13 6.21 5.18 7.67
N LYS A 14 6.72 6.26 7.06
CA LYS A 14 7.86 7.02 7.58
C LYS A 14 7.42 7.93 8.72
N GLY A 15 7.90 7.64 9.93
CA GLY A 15 7.77 8.51 11.10
C GLY A 15 8.97 9.45 11.24
N ALA A 16 8.99 10.23 12.33
CA ALA A 16 10.06 11.21 12.57
C ALA A 16 11.44 10.57 12.82
N ASN A 17 11.48 9.43 13.54
CA ASN A 17 12.73 8.78 13.95
C ASN A 17 12.84 7.31 13.54
N ARG A 18 11.74 6.72 13.05
CA ARG A 18 11.60 5.29 12.73
C ARG A 18 10.56 5.12 11.65
N ILE A 19 10.59 3.99 10.98
CA ILE A 19 9.50 3.56 10.11
C ILE A 19 8.65 2.50 10.79
N LEU A 20 7.39 2.43 10.40
CA LEU A 20 6.50 1.32 10.70
C LEU A 20 6.29 0.53 9.41
N ILE A 21 6.73 -0.73 9.41
CA ILE A 21 6.40 -1.69 8.35
C ILE A 21 5.14 -2.42 8.80
N SER A 22 4.09 -2.41 7.98
CA SER A 22 2.82 -3.07 8.25
C SER A 22 2.55 -4.12 7.19
N ASP A 23 2.51 -5.38 7.59
CA ASP A 23 2.04 -6.49 6.78
C ASP A 23 0.53 -6.64 6.98
N LEU A 24 -0.24 -6.15 6.02
CA LEU A 24 -1.70 -6.17 6.08
C LEU A 24 -2.27 -7.59 5.99
N GLN A 25 -1.57 -8.52 5.33
CA GLN A 25 -2.03 -9.89 5.15
C GLN A 25 -1.85 -10.70 6.43
N ARG A 26 -0.74 -10.49 7.15
CA ARG A 26 -0.44 -11.15 8.43
C ARG A 26 -0.98 -10.37 9.63
N ASN A 27 -1.55 -9.19 9.41
CA ASN A 27 -2.05 -8.27 10.43
C ASN A 27 -0.99 -8.01 11.52
N ASN A 28 0.23 -7.71 11.08
CA ASN A 28 1.36 -7.46 11.96
C ASN A 28 2.09 -6.19 11.53
N SER A 29 2.62 -5.45 12.49
CA SER A 29 3.46 -4.29 12.22
C SER A 29 4.68 -4.28 13.13
N GLU A 30 5.82 -3.87 12.58
CA GLU A 30 7.07 -3.73 13.35
C GLU A 30 7.77 -2.41 13.04
N LEU A 31 8.48 -1.90 14.05
CA LEU A 31 9.24 -0.66 13.94
C LEU A 31 10.66 -0.95 13.46
N GLN A 32 11.14 -0.16 12.51
CA GLN A 32 12.48 -0.27 11.95
C GLN A 32 13.18 1.09 11.87
N SER A 33 14.47 1.05 11.55
CA SER A 33 15.33 2.23 11.40
C SER A 33 14.94 3.07 10.17
N LEU A 34 15.37 4.33 10.13
CA LEU A 34 15.12 5.19 8.95
C LEU A 34 16.02 4.78 7.78
N GLU A 35 17.18 4.23 8.07
CA GLU A 35 18.14 3.72 7.10
C GLU A 35 17.53 2.60 6.24
N LEU A 36 16.71 1.73 6.85
CA LEU A 36 15.96 0.72 6.11
C LEU A 36 14.94 1.34 5.14
N TYR A 37 14.40 2.53 5.44
CA TYR A 37 13.50 3.20 4.50
C TYR A 37 14.25 3.67 3.25
N GLU A 38 15.41 4.29 3.45
CA GLU A 38 16.20 4.84 2.33
C GLU A 38 16.63 3.71 1.38
N ILE A 39 17.09 2.58 1.91
CA ILE A 39 17.47 1.44 1.05
C ILE A 39 16.27 0.81 0.31
N ILE A 40 15.09 0.74 0.94
CA ILE A 40 13.87 0.28 0.26
C ILE A 40 13.49 1.23 -0.88
N ASP A 41 13.65 2.54 -0.68
CA ASP A 41 13.34 3.54 -1.70
C ASP A 41 14.30 3.44 -2.90
N GLU A 42 15.59 3.19 -2.66
CA GLU A 42 16.59 2.94 -3.70
C GLU A 42 16.25 1.70 -4.55
N PHE A 43 15.81 0.61 -3.92
CA PHE A 43 15.41 -0.62 -4.64
C PHE A 43 14.16 -0.45 -5.52
N LYS A 44 13.32 0.58 -5.32
CA LYS A 44 12.13 0.82 -6.16
C LYS A 44 12.47 1.17 -7.61
N THR A 45 13.66 1.70 -7.85
CA THR A 45 14.03 2.26 -9.16
C THR A 45 15.33 1.71 -9.72
N ASN A 46 16.13 1.03 -8.89
CA ASN A 46 17.45 0.53 -9.23
C ASN A 46 17.52 -0.98 -8.98
N SER A 47 18.37 -1.66 -9.75
CA SER A 47 18.71 -3.06 -9.49
C SER A 47 19.53 -3.20 -8.20
N ILE A 48 19.50 -4.39 -7.61
CA ILE A 48 20.27 -4.75 -6.42
C ILE A 48 21.78 -4.51 -6.66
N GLU A 49 22.25 -4.84 -7.86
CA GLU A 49 23.66 -4.62 -8.23
C GLU A 49 24.02 -3.13 -8.28
N GLU A 50 23.15 -2.28 -8.83
CA GLU A 50 23.36 -0.84 -8.90
C GLU A 50 23.36 -0.22 -7.51
N VAL A 51 22.34 -0.53 -6.69
CA VAL A 51 22.25 -0.05 -5.30
C VAL A 51 23.54 -0.38 -4.56
N PHE A 52 23.97 -1.64 -4.59
CA PHE A 52 25.19 -2.07 -3.90
C PHE A 52 26.48 -1.51 -4.51
N ALA A 53 26.49 -1.02 -5.74
CA ALA A 53 27.67 -0.38 -6.33
C ALA A 53 27.91 1.05 -5.80
N PHE A 54 26.90 1.71 -5.23
CA PHE A 54 27.04 3.06 -4.65
C PHE A 54 27.71 3.06 -3.26
N TYR A 55 27.63 1.95 -2.54
CA TYR A 55 28.15 1.82 -1.19
C TYR A 55 29.61 1.32 -1.18
N ASP A 56 30.40 1.87 -0.25
CA ASP A 56 31.69 1.29 0.12
C ASP A 56 31.52 -0.11 0.74
N ASP A 57 32.63 -0.83 0.95
CA ASP A 57 32.58 -2.22 1.39
C ASP A 57 31.92 -2.40 2.76
N GLU A 58 32.13 -1.48 3.72
CA GLU A 58 31.53 -1.55 5.06
C GLU A 58 30.01 -1.27 4.99
N SER A 59 29.63 -0.21 4.28
CA SER A 59 28.21 0.14 4.08
C SER A 59 27.46 -0.92 3.27
N LYS A 60 28.14 -1.60 2.34
CA LYS A 60 27.57 -2.69 1.53
C LYS A 60 27.19 -3.90 2.38
N GLU A 61 27.97 -4.25 3.40
CA GLU A 61 27.61 -5.34 4.32
C GLU A 61 26.28 -5.03 5.04
N ILE A 62 26.13 -3.81 5.54
CA ILE A 62 24.89 -3.35 6.20
C ILE A 62 23.71 -3.37 5.21
N ALA A 63 23.91 -2.89 3.98
CA ALA A 63 22.89 -2.91 2.94
C ALA A 63 22.44 -4.34 2.58
N GLN A 64 23.38 -5.30 2.58
CA GLN A 64 23.07 -6.72 2.38
C GLN A 64 22.29 -7.30 3.55
N GLU A 65 22.61 -6.94 4.80
CA GLU A 65 21.82 -7.34 5.97
C GLU A 65 20.38 -6.85 5.88
N TYR A 66 20.15 -5.59 5.45
CA TYR A 66 18.80 -5.07 5.25
C TYR A 66 18.03 -5.82 4.17
N LEU A 67 18.66 -6.10 3.02
CA LEU A 67 18.03 -6.91 1.97
C LEU A 67 17.72 -8.34 2.48
N GLY A 68 18.66 -8.95 3.21
CA GLY A 68 18.49 -10.26 3.82
C GLY A 68 17.31 -10.29 4.79
N PHE A 69 17.21 -9.29 5.66
CA PHE A 69 16.10 -9.11 6.58
C PHE A 69 14.75 -8.99 5.85
N LEU A 70 14.66 -8.19 4.78
CA LEU A 70 13.43 -8.04 4.00
C LEU A 70 12.97 -9.36 3.38
N LEU A 71 13.92 -10.18 2.93
CA LEU A 71 13.65 -11.51 2.36
C LEU A 71 13.28 -12.53 3.44
N GLU A 72 13.98 -12.52 4.57
CA GLU A 72 13.71 -13.40 5.72
C GLU A 72 12.31 -13.16 6.30
N LYS A 73 11.89 -11.89 6.38
CA LYS A 73 10.55 -11.50 6.82
C LYS A 73 9.47 -11.72 5.76
N GLU A 74 9.86 -12.11 4.55
CA GLU A 74 8.97 -12.28 3.40
C GLU A 74 8.21 -10.98 3.05
N TYR A 75 8.85 -9.82 3.19
CA TYR A 75 8.28 -8.53 2.80
C TYR A 75 8.36 -8.25 1.30
N GLY A 76 9.18 -9.01 0.60
CA GLY A 76 9.31 -8.93 -0.83
C GLY A 76 10.04 -10.14 -1.40
N PHE A 77 10.37 -10.05 -2.68
CA PHE A 77 11.08 -11.10 -3.40
C PHE A 77 12.02 -10.51 -4.45
N ILE A 78 12.98 -11.33 -4.90
CA ILE A 78 13.91 -10.96 -5.97
C ILE A 78 13.39 -11.46 -7.31
N SER A 79 13.45 -10.61 -8.33
CA SER A 79 13.21 -10.98 -9.73
C SER A 79 14.42 -10.70 -10.62
N ASP A 80 14.50 -11.37 -11.75
CA ASP A 80 15.51 -11.14 -12.79
C ASP A 80 14.93 -10.36 -13.99
N GLY A 81 15.71 -9.41 -14.52
CA GLY A 81 15.33 -8.61 -15.69
C GLY A 81 14.18 -7.62 -15.42
N ASP A 82 13.41 -7.24 -16.44
CA ASP A 82 12.35 -6.22 -16.38
C ASP A 82 11.05 -6.71 -15.69
N TRP A 83 11.14 -7.66 -14.76
CA TRP A 83 9.97 -8.24 -14.11
C TRP A 83 9.35 -7.33 -13.03
N ASP A 84 10.14 -6.38 -12.53
CA ASP A 84 9.74 -5.31 -11.60
C ASP A 84 8.53 -4.53 -12.12
N ARG A 85 8.47 -4.27 -13.43
CA ARG A 85 7.35 -3.57 -14.08
C ARG A 85 6.01 -4.31 -13.97
N ASN A 86 6.02 -5.61 -13.70
CA ASN A 86 4.81 -6.42 -13.57
C ASN A 86 4.28 -6.46 -12.13
N PHE A 87 5.04 -5.95 -11.15
CA PHE A 87 4.66 -5.90 -9.73
C PHE A 87 4.47 -4.45 -9.26
N GLY A 88 3.52 -3.77 -9.91
CA GLY A 88 3.10 -2.44 -9.49
C GLY A 88 2.52 -2.43 -8.06
N PRO A 89 2.55 -1.27 -7.38
CA PRO A 89 1.95 -1.12 -6.06
C PRO A 89 0.44 -1.43 -6.10
N LEU A 90 -0.12 -1.79 -4.94
CA LEU A 90 -1.56 -1.97 -4.81
C LEU A 90 -2.27 -0.68 -5.22
N SER A 91 -3.24 -0.76 -6.13
CA SER A 91 -4.13 0.38 -6.36
C SER A 91 -4.92 0.65 -5.09
N LEU A 92 -4.81 1.87 -4.57
CA LEU A 92 -5.63 2.34 -3.46
C LEU A 92 -6.95 2.94 -3.94
N GLU A 93 -7.23 2.90 -5.24
CA GLU A 93 -8.52 3.29 -5.77
C GLU A 93 -9.58 2.28 -5.33
N TYR A 94 -10.51 2.76 -4.51
CA TYR A 94 -11.70 2.01 -4.18
C TYR A 94 -12.65 2.01 -5.37
N VAL A 95 -12.94 0.82 -5.89
CA VAL A 95 -13.91 0.63 -6.98
C VAL A 95 -15.15 -0.02 -6.40
N ASP A 96 -16.26 0.72 -6.38
CA ASP A 96 -17.59 0.17 -6.11
C ASP A 96 -18.28 -0.16 -7.44
N TYR A 97 -19.05 -1.25 -7.45
CA TYR A 97 -19.92 -1.57 -8.57
C TYR A 97 -21.16 -0.65 -8.59
N SER A 98 -21.51 -0.08 -7.44
CA SER A 98 -22.65 0.81 -7.27
C SER A 98 -22.38 2.16 -7.93
N ASN A 99 -23.36 2.67 -8.72
CA ASN A 99 -23.29 4.03 -9.25
C ASN A 99 -23.28 5.09 -8.13
N ILE A 100 -23.97 4.80 -7.02
CA ILE A 100 -23.99 5.61 -5.80
C ILE A 100 -23.91 4.65 -4.61
N SER A 101 -22.82 4.72 -3.85
CA SER A 101 -22.56 3.82 -2.72
C SER A 101 -23.29 4.25 -1.44
N ASN A 102 -23.44 5.58 -1.27
CA ASN A 102 -23.97 6.21 -0.07
C ASN A 102 -24.87 7.40 -0.43
N LEU A 103 -25.95 7.58 0.31
CA LEU A 103 -26.82 8.76 0.21
C LEU A 103 -27.13 9.31 1.60
N PHE A 104 -26.84 10.61 1.79
CA PHE A 104 -27.11 11.35 3.01
C PHE A 104 -28.13 12.44 2.72
N ILE A 105 -29.22 12.45 3.48
CA ILE A 105 -30.32 13.42 3.32
C ILE A 105 -30.57 14.08 4.66
N GLU A 106 -30.48 15.41 4.72
CA GLU A 106 -30.87 16.22 5.87
C GLU A 106 -32.10 17.05 5.49
N ARG A 107 -33.19 16.93 6.27
CA ARG A 107 -34.45 17.62 5.96
C ARG A 107 -35.17 18.12 7.21
N ASN A 108 -35.88 19.23 7.05
CA ASN A 108 -36.72 19.80 8.12
C ASN A 108 -38.10 19.14 8.24
N GLU A 109 -38.54 18.43 7.20
CA GLU A 109 -39.86 17.80 7.13
C GLU A 109 -39.77 16.29 7.28
N LEU A 110 -40.60 15.73 8.16
CA LEU A 110 -40.67 14.28 8.44
C LEU A 110 -41.16 13.45 7.24
N ALA A 111 -41.94 14.05 6.32
CA ALA A 111 -42.51 13.33 5.20
C ALA A 111 -41.51 13.18 4.04
N ILE A 112 -41.26 11.94 3.61
CA ILE A 112 -40.44 11.63 2.43
C ILE A 112 -41.36 11.41 1.23
N PRO A 113 -41.21 12.20 0.15
CA PRO A 113 -41.97 11.98 -1.08
C PRO A 113 -41.77 10.55 -1.62
N THR A 114 -42.87 9.88 -1.98
CA THR A 114 -42.82 8.47 -2.42
C THR A 114 -41.99 8.28 -3.69
N ASN A 115 -41.98 9.26 -4.59
CA ASN A 115 -41.15 9.26 -5.80
C ASN A 115 -39.65 9.30 -5.48
N LEU A 116 -39.26 9.98 -4.40
CA LEU A 116 -37.88 10.01 -3.94
C LEU A 116 -37.47 8.63 -3.40
N ILE A 117 -38.31 8.00 -2.56
CA ILE A 117 -38.07 6.64 -2.05
C ILE A 117 -37.88 5.66 -3.22
N GLN A 118 -38.80 5.67 -4.19
CA GLN A 118 -38.71 4.78 -5.34
C GLN A 118 -37.46 5.04 -6.20
N SER A 119 -37.02 6.29 -6.30
CA SER A 119 -35.78 6.63 -7.01
C SER A 119 -34.55 6.11 -6.28
N ILE A 120 -34.53 6.21 -4.94
CA ILE A 120 -33.45 5.69 -4.09
C ILE A 120 -33.39 4.15 -4.17
N ASP A 121 -34.53 3.48 -4.12
CA ASP A 121 -34.61 2.02 -4.25
C ASP A 121 -34.07 1.53 -5.60
N ASN A 122 -34.42 2.23 -6.70
CA ASN A 122 -33.93 1.91 -8.04
C ASN A 122 -32.41 2.05 -8.20
N LEU A 123 -31.77 2.89 -7.37
CA LEU A 123 -30.33 3.10 -7.38
C LEU A 123 -29.58 1.99 -6.63
N GLN A 124 -30.28 1.10 -5.91
CA GLN A 124 -29.71 -0.02 -5.15
C GLN A 124 -28.58 0.42 -4.20
N ILE A 125 -28.76 1.59 -3.56
CA ILE A 125 -27.74 2.19 -2.70
C ILE A 125 -27.52 1.32 -1.47
N SER A 126 -26.26 0.98 -1.18
CA SER A 126 -25.90 0.08 -0.09
C SER A 126 -26.09 0.70 1.30
N HIS A 127 -25.92 2.03 1.41
CA HIS A 127 -26.04 2.74 2.69
C HIS A 127 -26.85 4.04 2.54
N LEU A 128 -27.94 4.14 3.29
CA LEU A 128 -28.85 5.29 3.32
C LEU A 128 -28.99 5.82 4.74
N VAL A 129 -28.75 7.13 4.92
CA VAL A 129 -28.99 7.81 6.20
C VAL A 129 -29.86 9.05 5.95
N ILE A 130 -30.94 9.17 6.70
CA ILE A 130 -31.89 10.29 6.62
C ILE A 130 -32.02 10.92 8.01
N TYR A 131 -31.72 12.22 8.09
CA TYR A 131 -31.85 13.07 9.27
C TYR A 131 -33.01 14.04 9.13
#